data_AF-A0A9Q0I5R8-F1
#
_entry.id   AF-A0A9Q0I5R8-F1
#
_cell.length_a   1.000
_cell.length_b   1.000
_cell.length_c   1.000
_cell.angle_alpha   90.00
_cell.angle_beta   90.00
_cell.angle_gamma   90.00
#
_symmetry.space_group_name_H-M   'P 1'
#
loop_
_entity.id
_entity.type
_entity.pdbx_description
1 polymer ?
#
loop_
_entity_poly.entity_id
_entity_poly.type
_entity_poly.pdbx_seq_one_letter_code
_entity_poly.pdbx_strand_id
1 'polypeptide(L)'
;MNLAKCCQFGLDFHEYLKKTGQETIKRNQLKDIYNKEFRYEYEGINGPNFSKILYSLSVSNKAAVYRGKVRFYSEEKHQHRDQWANSSRRKKPVLVQGGPSSPSSVPGTKAFWPGPEVPGSNARRKLASLLMVKLKEDSTHFISDKNGVVISSDHEVADRKICLCVEDEHEHVVRLFVKNVGTTAVYFTYYTLLNWLKCFQMHDEQKVTRARPLTLEPGDKYEIQLMFHASLVSFYPATMAFEFKPDLLPSSVAFHIVRYVQVQRITSLGKELAPVAPYKVFSISALPASDECLVIDGQRPEGQSVMHLKMATDLKIYKVPQFMNQLIDLLKCPGLKMDQGTRDRKALLEGPLTMENYCDRFQLLLYLEEQQMLVDIKRYNIPNSDGEYAPMYRDKADKRLLVLKVPGVAENRPSVLRGDKTLVCPEGKRGVKYRGYVHAVEQESVKLGFSSK
;
A
#
# COMPACT_ATOMS: atom_id res chain seq x y z
N MET A 1 -10.67 16.96 3.23
CA MET A 1 -9.80 16.37 4.28
C MET A 1 -10.44 15.09 4.84
N ASN A 2 -9.71 13.96 4.84
CA ASN A 2 -10.16 12.63 5.30
C ASN A 2 -10.28 12.57 6.84
N LEU A 3 -11.14 11.70 7.37
CA LEU A 3 -11.45 11.54 8.80
C LEU A 3 -10.22 11.25 9.65
N ALA A 4 -9.30 10.40 9.15
CA ALA A 4 -8.04 10.07 9.83
C ALA A 4 -7.13 11.30 10.01
N LYS A 5 -7.06 12.18 9.00
CA LYS A 5 -6.30 13.43 9.07
C LYS A 5 -6.94 14.40 10.07
N CYS A 6 -8.27 14.51 10.09
CA CYS A 6 -8.97 15.31 11.09
C CYS A 6 -8.79 14.77 12.52
N CYS A 7 -8.72 13.44 12.68
CA CYS A 7 -8.47 12.80 13.98
C CYS A 7 -7.08 13.14 14.49
N GLN A 8 -6.05 13.01 13.64
CA GLN A 8 -4.69 13.39 14.00
C GLN A 8 -4.62 14.88 14.36
N PHE A 9 -5.26 15.74 13.56
CA PHE A 9 -5.34 17.18 13.85
C PHE A 9 -6.01 17.48 15.20
N GLY A 10 -7.00 16.68 15.60
CA GLY A 10 -7.64 16.77 16.91
C GLY A 10 -6.77 16.29 18.07
N LEU A 11 -5.94 15.25 17.87
CA LEU A 11 -5.00 14.77 18.88
C LEU A 11 -3.88 15.80 19.11
N ASP A 12 -3.39 16.40 18.03
CA ASP A 12 -2.43 17.49 18.08
C ASP A 12 -2.99 18.71 18.85
N PHE A 13 -4.28 19.01 18.69
CA PHE A 13 -4.94 20.08 19.46
C PHE A 13 -5.01 19.75 20.96
N HIS A 14 -5.32 18.49 21.30
CA HIS A 14 -5.29 18.04 22.68
C HIS A 14 -3.89 18.14 23.30
N GLU A 15 -2.84 17.82 22.54
CA GLU A 15 -1.45 17.99 22.98
C GLU A 15 -1.05 19.47 23.14
N TYR A 16 -1.56 20.35 22.27
CA TYR A 16 -1.36 21.80 22.41
C TYR A 16 -1.93 22.31 23.73
N LEU A 17 -3.17 21.93 24.08
CA LEU A 17 -3.81 22.33 25.34
C LEU A 17 -3.01 21.87 26.58
N LYS A 18 -2.42 20.67 26.52
CA LYS A 18 -1.52 20.15 27.56
C LYS A 18 -0.28 21.02 27.71
N LYS A 19 0.34 21.39 26.59
CA LYS A 19 1.60 22.16 26.57
C LYS A 19 1.41 23.62 26.98
N THR A 20 0.27 24.23 26.66
CA THR A 20 -0.03 25.61 27.02
C THR A 20 -0.73 25.75 28.37
N GLY A 21 -1.06 24.65 29.04
CA GLY A 21 -1.80 24.64 30.31
C GLY A 21 -3.25 25.13 30.17
N GLN A 22 -3.79 25.21 28.95
CA GLN A 22 -5.14 25.71 28.68
C GLN A 22 -6.19 24.58 28.67
N GLU A 23 -6.00 23.54 29.48
CA GLU A 23 -6.93 22.41 29.56
C GLU A 23 -8.30 22.86 30.12
N THR A 24 -9.30 22.97 29.24
CA THR A 24 -10.68 23.26 29.62
C THR A 24 -11.62 22.17 29.12
N ILE A 25 -12.64 21.89 29.93
CA ILE A 25 -13.67 20.89 29.63
C ILE A 25 -14.82 21.54 28.84
N LYS A 26 -14.92 22.88 28.78
CA LYS A 26 -16.05 23.58 28.13
C LYS A 26 -15.86 23.64 26.61
N ARG A 27 -16.81 23.08 25.85
CA ARG A 27 -16.77 23.03 24.37
C ARG A 27 -16.59 24.39 23.71
N ASN A 28 -17.25 25.43 24.22
CA ASN A 28 -17.19 26.77 23.62
C ASN A 28 -15.81 27.41 23.81
N GLN A 29 -15.22 27.29 25.00
CA GLN A 29 -13.87 27.78 25.26
C GLN A 29 -12.83 27.04 24.41
N LEU A 30 -12.95 25.71 24.29
CA LEU A 30 -12.10 24.93 23.39
C LEU A 30 -12.26 25.35 21.92
N LYS A 31 -13.48 25.70 21.48
CA LYS A 31 -13.74 26.21 20.13
C LYS A 31 -13.05 27.56 19.92
N ASP A 32 -13.08 28.43 20.91
CA ASP A 32 -12.48 29.76 20.82
C ASP A 32 -10.95 29.68 20.79
N ILE A 33 -10.35 28.89 21.69
CA ILE A 33 -8.90 28.58 21.68
C ILE A 33 -8.52 27.95 20.34
N TYR A 34 -9.31 26.99 19.87
CA TYR A 34 -9.05 26.34 18.59
C TYR A 34 -9.04 27.34 17.43
N ASN A 35 -10.05 28.20 17.31
CA ASN A 35 -10.15 29.11 16.17
C ASN A 35 -9.15 30.28 16.26
N LYS A 36 -8.81 30.75 17.46
CA LYS A 36 -7.91 31.90 17.64
C LYS A 36 -6.44 31.51 17.62
N GLU A 37 -6.09 30.36 18.20
CA GLU A 37 -4.69 30.05 18.52
C GLU A 37 -4.16 28.82 17.78
N PHE A 38 -5.04 27.94 17.26
CA PHE A 38 -4.62 26.65 16.70
C PHE A 38 -5.01 26.44 15.23
N ARG A 39 -6.17 26.93 14.80
CA ARG A 39 -6.69 26.77 13.44
C ARG A 39 -5.99 27.76 12.52
N TYR A 40 -5.53 27.29 11.37
CA TYR A 40 -4.91 28.13 10.35
C TYR A 40 -5.92 28.51 9.26
N GLU A 41 -5.79 29.74 8.74
CA GLU A 41 -6.42 30.22 7.50
C GLU A 41 -5.33 30.85 6.63
N TYR A 42 -5.13 30.33 5.42
CA TYR A 42 -4.14 30.88 4.47
C TYR A 42 -4.51 30.52 3.03
N GLU A 43 -4.59 31.52 2.13
CA GLU A 43 -4.80 31.37 0.68
C GLU A 43 -5.85 30.31 0.28
N GLY A 44 -7.02 30.32 0.93
CA GLY A 44 -8.13 29.40 0.63
C GLY A 44 -7.99 27.99 1.23
N ILE A 45 -6.89 27.67 1.91
CA ILE A 45 -6.69 26.40 2.63
C ILE A 45 -6.94 26.62 4.12
N ASN A 46 -8.11 26.18 4.58
CA ASN A 46 -8.51 26.30 5.98
C ASN A 46 -8.26 25.00 6.75
N GLY A 47 -7.71 25.13 7.96
CA GLY A 47 -7.68 24.03 8.93
C GLY A 47 -9.09 23.48 9.18
N PRO A 48 -9.23 22.19 9.51
CA PRO A 48 -10.53 21.56 9.68
C PRO A 48 -11.38 22.31 10.72
N ASN A 49 -12.69 22.40 10.53
CA ASN A 49 -13.54 23.08 11.50
C ASN A 49 -13.49 22.36 12.86
N PHE A 50 -13.61 23.10 13.96
CA PHE A 50 -13.62 22.55 15.32
C PHE A 50 -14.66 21.42 15.51
N SER A 51 -15.85 21.55 14.91
CA SER A 51 -16.86 20.49 14.95
C SER A 51 -16.41 19.22 14.23
N LYS A 52 -15.60 19.35 13.17
CA LYS A 52 -15.10 18.24 12.35
C LYS A 52 -13.99 17.47 13.06
N ILE A 53 -13.10 18.15 13.77
CA ILE A 53 -12.07 17.49 14.59
C ILE A 53 -12.69 16.76 15.77
N LEU A 54 -13.66 17.39 16.46
CA LEU A 54 -14.36 16.76 17.59
C LEU A 54 -15.15 15.53 17.13
N TYR A 55 -15.79 15.62 15.97
CA TYR A 55 -16.47 14.49 15.37
C TYR A 55 -15.49 13.35 15.07
N SER A 56 -14.34 13.61 14.44
CA SER A 56 -13.35 12.57 14.16
C SER A 56 -12.73 11.94 15.40
N LEU A 57 -12.49 12.74 16.46
CA LEU A 57 -12.00 12.23 17.74
C LEU A 57 -13.03 11.36 18.45
N SER A 58 -14.32 11.74 18.39
CA SER A 58 -15.42 10.97 18.95
C SER A 58 -15.58 9.62 18.25
N VAL A 59 -15.61 9.61 16.92
CA VAL A 59 -15.71 8.39 16.11
C VAL A 59 -14.50 7.47 16.33
N SER A 60 -13.32 8.03 16.60
CA SER A 60 -12.10 7.26 16.87
C SER A 60 -11.94 6.85 18.35
N ASN A 61 -12.97 7.09 19.18
CA ASN A 61 -12.98 6.82 20.62
C ASN A 61 -11.83 7.50 21.40
N LYS A 62 -11.42 8.70 20.96
CA LYS A 62 -10.35 9.51 21.56
C LYS A 62 -10.88 10.72 22.35
N ALA A 63 -12.15 11.09 22.16
CA ALA A 63 -12.82 12.10 22.96
C ALA A 63 -14.31 11.80 23.09
N ALA A 64 -14.95 12.28 24.15
CA ALA A 64 -16.41 12.25 24.31
C ALA A 64 -16.95 13.66 24.51
N VAL A 65 -18.13 13.91 23.95
CA VAL A 65 -18.85 15.18 24.08
C VAL A 65 -20.15 14.90 24.83
N TYR A 66 -20.34 15.53 25.99
CA TYR A 66 -21.55 15.38 26.79
C TYR A 66 -21.98 16.73 27.38
N ARG A 67 -23.25 17.13 27.19
CA ARG A 67 -23.84 18.36 27.75
C ARG A 67 -22.92 19.60 27.63
N GLY A 68 -22.40 19.87 26.44
CA GLY A 68 -21.53 21.03 26.17
C GLY A 68 -20.11 20.92 26.75
N LYS A 69 -19.74 19.75 27.29
CA LYS A 69 -18.40 19.44 27.79
C LYS A 69 -17.68 18.47 26.86
N VAL A 70 -16.36 18.60 26.73
CA VAL A 70 -15.49 17.71 25.97
C VAL A 70 -14.50 17.06 26.93
N ARG A 71 -14.41 15.73 26.92
CA ARG A 71 -13.38 14.97 27.63
C ARG A 71 -12.52 14.25 26.62
N PHE A 72 -11.21 14.45 26.67
CA PHE A 72 -10.26 13.68 25.89
C PHE A 72 -9.81 12.46 26.70
N TYR A 73 -9.60 11.33 26.03
CA TYR A 73 -9.11 10.11 26.68
C TYR A 73 -7.57 10.02 26.53
N SER A 74 -6.88 9.63 27.61
CA SER A 74 -5.44 9.30 27.59
C SER A 74 -5.16 8.04 26.75
N GLU A 75 -3.96 7.91 26.19
CA GLU A 75 -3.55 6.80 25.31
C GLU A 75 -3.50 5.41 26.01
N GLU A 76 -3.76 5.33 27.32
CA GLU A 76 -3.54 4.12 28.15
C GLU A 76 -4.74 3.16 28.30
N LYS A 77 -5.77 3.25 27.47
CA LYS A 77 -6.71 2.12 27.35
C LYS A 77 -6.28 1.23 26.19
N HIS A 78 -5.55 0.17 26.56
CA HIS A 78 -5.23 -0.97 25.69
C HIS A 78 -6.46 -1.35 24.86
N GLN A 79 -6.40 -1.09 23.56
CA GLN A 79 -7.36 -1.63 22.62
C GLN A 79 -7.03 -3.11 22.43
N HIS A 80 -7.84 -3.99 23.03
CA HIS A 80 -8.09 -5.29 22.41
C HIS A 80 -8.72 -5.01 21.04
N ARG A 81 -7.90 -5.11 19.99
CA ARG A 81 -8.40 -5.18 18.61
C ARG A 81 -8.69 -6.64 18.32
N ASP A 82 -9.96 -7.00 18.44
CA ASP A 82 -10.47 -8.18 17.76
C ASP A 82 -10.41 -7.95 16.24
N GLN A 83 -10.01 -8.96 15.48
CA GLN A 83 -9.62 -8.87 14.06
C GLN A 83 -10.81 -8.73 13.10
N TRP A 84 -12.02 -8.37 13.55
CA TRP A 84 -13.23 -8.41 12.74
C TRP A 84 -14.21 -7.23 12.94
N ALA A 85 -13.74 -5.99 12.87
CA ALA A 85 -14.62 -4.81 12.92
C ALA A 85 -14.74 -4.06 11.56
N ASN A 86 -15.63 -4.59 10.70
CA ASN A 86 -16.48 -3.90 9.73
C ASN A 86 -15.98 -2.60 9.07
N SER A 87 -15.33 -2.74 7.91
CA SER A 87 -15.10 -1.68 6.92
C SER A 87 -16.31 -1.46 6.00
N SER A 88 -17.51 -1.30 6.57
CA SER A 88 -18.71 -0.99 5.78
C SER A 88 -19.56 0.07 6.47
N ARG A 89 -19.28 1.35 6.16
CA ARG A 89 -20.26 2.44 6.11
C ARG A 89 -19.65 3.73 5.52
N ARG A 90 -20.21 4.10 4.36
CA ARG A 90 -20.23 5.44 3.72
C ARG A 90 -18.93 5.95 3.07
N LYS A 91 -18.74 5.57 1.80
CA LYS A 91 -18.20 6.50 0.78
C LYS A 91 -19.38 6.98 -0.09
N LYS A 92 -19.65 8.29 -0.08
CA LYS A 92 -20.44 8.95 -1.14
C LYS A 92 -19.47 9.32 -2.27
N PRO A 93 -19.83 9.18 -3.56
CA PRO A 93 -18.99 9.63 -4.66
C PRO A 93 -18.99 11.16 -4.75
N VAL A 94 -17.82 11.77 -4.98
CA VAL A 94 -17.71 13.17 -5.44
C VAL A 94 -17.68 13.13 -6.96
N LEU A 95 -18.61 13.85 -7.56
CA LEU A 95 -18.73 14.11 -9.00
C LEU A 95 -17.50 14.91 -9.47
N VAL A 96 -16.81 14.43 -10.50
CA VAL A 96 -15.81 15.21 -11.24
C VAL A 96 -16.43 15.52 -12.60
N GLN A 97 -16.83 16.77 -12.82
CA GLN A 97 -17.09 17.29 -14.15
C GLN A 97 -15.81 17.95 -14.66
N GLY A 98 -15.32 17.45 -15.80
CA GLY A 98 -14.30 18.10 -16.62
C GLY A 98 -14.94 18.64 -17.90
N GLY A 99 -14.50 19.83 -18.32
CA GLY A 99 -14.84 20.49 -19.58
C GLY A 99 -14.06 21.81 -19.69
N PRO A 100 -13.77 22.31 -20.90
CA PRO A 100 -12.41 22.39 -21.43
C PRO A 100 -11.86 23.81 -21.64
N SER A 101 -10.65 23.89 -22.24
CA SER A 101 -10.02 25.02 -23.00
C SER A 101 -8.81 25.73 -22.36
N SER A 102 -7.66 25.66 -23.05
CA SER A 102 -6.53 26.60 -23.00
C SER A 102 -6.88 27.94 -23.71
N PRO A 103 -6.02 28.99 -23.84
CA PRO A 103 -4.62 29.16 -23.41
C PRO A 103 -4.30 30.54 -22.74
N SER A 104 -3.02 30.74 -22.40
CA SER A 104 -2.30 32.02 -22.19
C SER A 104 -2.43 32.74 -20.85
N SER A 105 -1.32 32.86 -20.13
CA SER A 105 -0.60 34.12 -19.82
C SER A 105 0.36 33.92 -18.65
N VAL A 106 1.64 34.24 -18.87
CA VAL A 106 2.64 34.35 -17.81
C VAL A 106 2.36 35.65 -17.04
N PRO A 107 2.30 35.60 -15.71
CA PRO A 107 3.15 36.51 -14.96
C PRO A 107 3.94 35.76 -13.89
N GLY A 108 5.22 36.10 -13.75
CA GLY A 108 6.08 35.59 -12.70
C GLY A 108 5.55 35.97 -11.32
N THR A 109 5.19 34.98 -10.52
CA THR A 109 4.78 35.19 -9.13
C THR A 109 5.92 34.75 -8.21
N LYS A 110 6.61 35.75 -7.65
CA LYS A 110 7.63 35.60 -6.62
C LYS A 110 7.07 34.75 -5.46
N ALA A 111 7.76 33.66 -5.13
CA ALA A 111 7.42 32.83 -3.99
C ALA A 111 7.65 33.60 -2.67
N PHE A 112 6.58 34.06 -2.05
CA PHE A 112 6.63 34.68 -0.72
C PHE A 112 6.63 33.57 0.34
N TRP A 113 7.74 33.45 1.07
CA TRP A 113 7.87 32.56 2.22
C TRP A 113 7.38 33.29 3.49
N PRO A 114 6.64 32.64 4.41
CA PRO A 114 6.24 33.30 5.64
C PRO A 114 7.46 33.70 6.47
N GLY A 115 7.53 34.98 6.83
CA GLY A 115 8.51 35.59 7.72
C GLY A 115 8.39 35.16 9.21
N PRO A 116 9.23 35.74 10.08
CA PRO A 116 9.86 35.01 11.18
C PRO A 116 9.24 35.26 12.57
N GLU A 117 7.96 34.95 12.85
CA GLU A 117 7.38 35.37 14.16
C GLU A 117 6.39 34.41 14.85
N VAL A 118 6.52 33.08 14.69
CA VAL A 118 5.78 32.17 15.59
C VAL A 118 6.72 31.11 16.18
N PRO A 119 7.21 31.29 17.42
CA PRO A 119 7.92 30.24 18.13
C PRO A 119 6.93 29.12 18.48
N GLY A 120 7.18 27.91 17.99
CA GLY A 120 6.43 26.74 18.45
C GLY A 120 6.22 25.64 17.41
N SER A 121 5.79 24.48 17.91
CA SER A 121 5.45 23.26 17.14
C SER A 121 4.53 23.51 15.92
N ASN A 122 3.73 24.58 15.94
CA ASN A 122 2.83 24.96 14.83
C ASN A 122 3.56 25.46 13.57
N ALA A 123 4.62 26.26 13.71
CA ALA A 123 5.37 26.79 12.56
C ALA A 123 6.10 25.66 11.80
N ARG A 124 6.69 24.73 12.55
CA ARG A 124 7.34 23.52 12.02
C ARG A 124 6.36 22.62 11.27
N ARG A 125 5.16 22.38 11.83
CA ARG A 125 4.10 21.59 11.19
C ARG A 125 3.55 22.26 9.93
N LYS A 126 3.42 23.58 9.92
CA LYS A 126 3.02 24.37 8.74
C LYS A 126 4.03 24.20 7.61
N LEU A 127 5.32 24.35 7.90
CA LEU A 127 6.40 24.14 6.93
C LEU A 127 6.40 22.70 6.40
N ALA A 128 6.28 21.71 7.28
CA ALA A 128 6.28 20.31 6.87
C ALA A 128 5.10 19.97 5.94
N SER A 129 3.92 20.51 6.25
CA SER A 129 2.73 20.35 5.40
C SER A 129 2.90 21.00 4.03
N LEU A 130 3.48 22.21 3.98
CA LEU A 130 3.78 22.91 2.72
C LEU A 130 4.78 22.14 1.87
N LEU A 131 5.88 21.66 2.47
CA LEU A 131 6.87 20.84 1.78
C LEU A 131 6.26 19.53 1.27
N MET A 132 5.37 18.90 2.03
CA MET A 132 4.67 17.68 1.60
C MET A 132 3.71 17.89 0.43
N VAL A 133 3.10 19.07 0.29
CA VAL A 133 2.29 19.42 -0.90
C VAL A 133 3.20 19.64 -2.10
N LYS A 134 4.23 20.48 -1.95
CA LYS A 134 5.17 20.77 -3.04
C LYS A 134 5.93 19.53 -3.53
N LEU A 135 6.29 18.62 -2.62
CA LEU A 135 6.90 17.33 -2.96
C LEU A 135 6.02 16.43 -3.83
N LYS A 136 4.68 16.60 -3.78
CA LYS A 136 3.77 15.86 -4.67
C LYS A 136 3.69 16.47 -6.06
N GLU A 137 3.87 17.78 -6.16
CA GLU A 137 3.83 18.52 -7.43
C GLU A 137 5.17 18.36 -8.18
N ASP A 138 6.29 18.46 -7.47
CA ASP A 138 7.64 18.40 -8.07
C ASP A 138 8.63 17.61 -7.18
N SER A 139 8.40 16.31 -7.07
CA SER A 139 9.26 15.43 -6.25
C SER A 139 10.73 15.46 -6.70
N THR A 140 10.98 15.50 -8.01
CA THR A 140 12.32 15.44 -8.59
C THR A 140 13.16 16.63 -8.19
N HIS A 141 12.61 17.84 -8.27
CA HIS A 141 13.36 19.04 -7.92
C HIS A 141 13.80 19.01 -6.45
N PHE A 142 12.92 18.64 -5.52
CA PHE A 142 13.25 18.64 -4.09
C PHE A 142 14.20 17.52 -3.66
N ILE A 143 14.25 16.39 -4.38
CA ILE A 143 15.14 15.26 -4.07
C ILE A 143 16.54 15.49 -4.64
N SER A 144 16.69 16.18 -5.77
CA SER A 144 18.01 16.39 -6.37
C SER A 144 18.91 17.29 -5.53
N ASP A 145 20.20 16.97 -5.53
CA ASP A 145 21.24 17.90 -5.09
C ASP A 145 21.19 19.18 -5.93
N LYS A 146 21.45 20.31 -5.29
CA LYS A 146 21.34 21.62 -5.94
C LYS A 146 22.20 22.66 -5.26
N ASN A 147 22.58 23.69 -6.01
CA ASN A 147 23.32 24.86 -5.53
C ASN A 147 24.64 24.48 -4.82
N GLY A 148 25.35 23.47 -5.32
CA GLY A 148 26.61 23.01 -4.75
C GLY A 148 26.49 22.24 -3.44
N VAL A 149 25.28 21.94 -2.95
CA VAL A 149 25.09 21.13 -1.73
C VAL A 149 24.70 19.71 -2.10
N VAL A 150 25.42 18.75 -1.53
CA VAL A 150 25.18 17.31 -1.69
C VAL A 150 24.88 16.68 -0.33
N ILE A 151 23.79 15.90 -0.25
CA ILE A 151 23.43 15.14 0.95
C ILE A 151 23.57 13.65 0.68
N SER A 152 24.50 13.02 1.40
CA SER A 152 24.85 11.59 1.28
C SER A 152 24.65 10.86 2.61
N SER A 153 24.74 9.53 2.61
CA SER A 153 24.63 8.69 3.80
C SER A 153 25.67 7.58 3.80
N ASP A 154 25.91 6.99 4.97
CA ASP A 154 26.70 5.77 5.16
C ASP A 154 25.99 4.48 4.71
N HIS A 155 24.68 4.55 4.41
CA HIS A 155 23.89 3.41 3.92
C HIS A 155 23.61 3.48 2.43
N GLU A 156 23.30 2.32 1.84
CA GLU A 156 22.99 2.19 0.42
C GLU A 156 21.78 3.03 0.02
N VAL A 157 21.89 3.64 -1.17
CA VAL A 157 20.81 4.41 -1.78
C VAL A 157 20.16 3.58 -2.89
N ALA A 158 19.00 3.02 -2.61
CA ALA A 158 18.18 2.29 -3.58
C ALA A 158 16.91 3.10 -3.91
N ASP A 159 16.56 3.22 -5.18
CA ASP A 159 15.37 3.97 -5.65
C ASP A 159 15.27 5.39 -5.08
N ARG A 160 16.41 6.10 -4.95
CA ARG A 160 16.51 7.45 -4.35
C ARG A 160 16.11 7.51 -2.87
N LYS A 161 16.19 6.39 -2.16
CA LYS A 161 15.97 6.29 -0.72
C LYS A 161 17.20 5.68 -0.06
N ILE A 162 17.53 6.19 1.11
CA ILE A 162 18.55 5.62 1.99
C ILE A 162 17.88 4.46 2.72
N CYS A 163 18.36 3.24 2.48
CA CYS A 163 17.74 2.02 2.99
C CYS A 163 18.58 1.40 4.10
N LEU A 164 17.94 1.06 5.22
CA LEU A 164 18.56 0.36 6.33
C LEU A 164 17.69 -0.85 6.70
N CYS A 165 18.26 -2.05 6.69
CA CYS A 165 17.60 -3.29 7.09
C CYS A 165 18.16 -3.79 8.41
N VAL A 166 17.31 -3.94 9.43
CA VAL A 166 17.70 -4.32 10.79
C VAL A 166 16.93 -5.55 11.27
N GLU A 167 17.59 -6.40 12.04
CA GLU A 167 16.98 -7.62 12.61
C GLU A 167 16.75 -7.51 14.11
N ASP A 168 17.69 -6.88 14.80
CA ASP A 168 17.69 -6.78 16.25
C ASP A 168 16.89 -5.56 16.76
N GLU A 169 16.82 -5.44 18.09
CA GLU A 169 16.06 -4.39 18.77
C GLU A 169 16.92 -3.20 19.18
N HIS A 170 18.22 -3.21 18.87
CA HIS A 170 19.12 -2.17 19.33
C HIS A 170 18.84 -0.85 18.62
N GLU A 171 19.44 0.20 19.15
CA GLU A 171 19.40 1.51 18.52
C GLU A 171 20.33 1.52 17.31
N HIS A 172 19.79 1.90 16.15
CA HIS A 172 20.54 2.01 14.92
C HIS A 172 20.67 3.48 14.50
N VAL A 173 21.81 3.84 13.92
CA VAL A 173 22.09 5.21 13.50
C VAL A 173 22.29 5.26 12.00
N VAL A 174 21.53 6.12 11.34
CA VAL A 174 21.73 6.52 9.94
C VAL A 174 22.45 7.86 9.95
N ARG A 175 23.67 7.91 9.41
CA ARG A 175 24.47 9.13 9.35
C ARG A 175 24.20 9.82 8.02
N LEU A 176 23.89 11.10 8.09
CA LEU A 176 23.63 11.96 6.93
C LEU A 176 24.71 13.02 6.86
N PHE A 177 25.37 13.10 5.72
CA PHE A 177 26.45 14.02 5.49
C PHE A 177 26.02 15.11 4.53
N VAL A 178 25.94 16.33 5.04
CA VAL A 178 25.70 17.54 4.25
C VAL A 178 27.06 18.10 3.86
N LYS A 179 27.37 18.11 2.55
CA LYS A 179 28.65 18.59 2.03
C LYS A 179 28.44 19.75 1.07
N ASN A 180 29.23 20.81 1.21
CA ASN A 180 29.32 21.85 0.21
C ASN A 180 30.42 21.47 -0.81
N VAL A 181 30.01 21.13 -2.03
CA VAL A 181 30.89 20.86 -3.18
C VAL A 181 30.90 22.02 -4.18
N GLY A 182 30.21 23.13 -3.86
CA GLY A 182 30.21 24.35 -4.66
C GLY A 182 31.46 25.19 -4.46
N THR A 183 31.46 26.37 -5.07
CA THR A 183 32.56 27.34 -5.01
C THR A 183 32.33 28.47 -4.02
N THR A 184 31.11 28.59 -3.47
CA THR A 184 30.70 29.66 -2.55
C THR A 184 30.23 29.08 -1.22
N ALA A 185 30.37 29.83 -0.14
CA ALA A 185 29.79 29.47 1.15
C ALA A 185 28.26 29.37 1.07
N VAL A 186 27.68 28.43 1.81
CA VAL A 186 26.22 28.25 1.92
C VAL A 186 25.86 28.13 3.39
N TYR A 187 24.75 28.74 3.79
CA TYR A 187 24.26 28.68 5.17
C TYR A 187 23.23 27.56 5.30
N PHE A 188 23.55 26.55 6.09
CA PHE A 188 22.62 25.53 6.52
C PHE A 188 21.77 26.08 7.69
N THR A 189 20.48 26.30 7.45
CA THR A 189 19.64 27.07 8.38
C THR A 189 18.69 26.19 9.17
N TYR A 190 18.21 25.08 8.62
CA TYR A 190 17.17 24.29 9.28
C TYR A 190 17.06 22.88 8.71
N TYR A 191 16.64 21.91 9.53
CA TYR A 191 16.27 20.58 9.07
C TYR A 191 15.13 20.00 9.91
N THR A 192 14.37 19.08 9.32
CA THR A 192 13.27 18.42 10.03
C THR A 192 12.85 17.10 9.39
N LEU A 193 12.38 16.18 10.21
CA LEU A 193 11.49 15.10 9.78
C LEU A 193 10.11 15.68 9.40
N LEU A 194 9.61 15.32 8.22
CA LEU A 194 8.28 15.70 7.74
C LEU A 194 7.19 14.75 8.22
N ASN A 195 7.54 13.47 8.41
CA ASN A 195 6.68 12.47 9.01
C ASN A 195 7.14 12.23 10.44
N TRP A 196 6.30 12.55 11.42
CA TRP A 196 6.67 12.38 12.82
C TRP A 196 6.34 10.97 13.30
N LEU A 197 7.36 10.13 13.39
CA LEU A 197 7.28 8.82 14.03
C LEU A 197 8.17 8.83 15.27
N LYS A 198 7.62 8.35 16.39
CA LYS A 198 8.32 8.34 17.71
C LYS A 198 9.58 7.48 17.72
N CYS A 199 9.72 6.56 16.76
CA CYS A 199 10.86 5.68 16.60
C CYS A 199 12.10 6.36 15.99
N PHE A 200 11.99 7.63 15.60
CA PHE A 200 13.12 8.40 15.07
C PHE A 200 13.49 9.55 16.01
N GLN A 201 14.78 9.68 16.29
CA GLN A 201 15.37 10.80 17.01
C GLN A 201 16.52 11.38 16.20
N MET A 202 16.70 12.69 16.26
CA MET A 202 17.79 13.37 15.53
C MET A 202 18.83 13.86 16.54
N HIS A 203 20.09 13.59 16.25
CA HIS A 203 21.23 14.11 16.98
C HIS A 203 22.09 14.98 16.05
N ASP A 204 22.47 16.15 16.55
CA ASP A 204 23.07 17.25 15.80
C ASP A 204 23.95 18.07 16.75
N GLU A 205 25.26 18.01 16.53
CA GLU A 205 26.26 18.52 17.47
C GLU A 205 26.18 20.05 17.62
N GLN A 206 26.05 20.78 16.51
CA GLN A 206 25.97 22.23 16.52
C GLN A 206 24.56 22.79 16.73
N LYS A 207 23.54 21.91 16.76
CA LYS A 207 22.12 22.26 16.97
C LYS A 207 21.66 23.35 16.00
N VAL A 208 21.79 23.07 14.71
CA VAL A 208 21.50 24.01 13.62
C VAL A 208 20.02 24.40 13.67
N THR A 209 19.78 25.70 13.74
CA THR A 209 18.43 26.29 13.71
C THR A 209 18.44 27.59 12.94
N ARG A 210 17.27 28.11 12.57
CA ARG A 210 17.20 29.39 11.84
C ARG A 210 17.80 30.57 12.62
N ALA A 211 17.84 30.47 13.96
CA ALA A 211 18.47 31.45 14.83
C ALA A 211 19.99 31.22 14.98
N ARG A 212 20.46 30.00 14.71
CA ARG A 212 21.87 29.61 14.75
C ARG A 212 22.22 28.81 13.47
N PRO A 213 22.29 29.49 12.31
CA PRO A 213 22.65 28.85 11.06
C PRO A 213 24.12 28.44 11.07
N LEU A 214 24.44 27.35 10.37
CA LEU A 214 25.81 26.87 10.18
C LEU A 214 26.32 27.32 8.82
N THR A 215 27.46 28.02 8.79
CA THR A 215 28.18 28.32 7.55
C THR A 215 28.93 27.08 7.08
N LEU A 216 28.68 26.66 5.83
CA LEU A 216 29.41 25.60 5.16
C LEU A 216 30.29 26.22 4.08
N GLU A 217 31.59 26.31 4.34
CA GLU A 217 32.57 26.75 3.35
C GLU A 217 32.75 25.70 2.24
N PRO A 218 33.24 26.07 1.05
CA PRO A 218 33.57 25.12 0.00
C PRO A 218 34.46 23.99 0.49
N GLY A 219 33.98 22.75 0.41
CA GLY A 219 34.67 21.55 0.88
C GLY A 219 34.20 21.05 2.26
N ASP A 220 33.52 21.89 3.05
CA ASP A 220 33.04 21.51 4.38
C ASP A 220 32.04 20.37 4.34
N LYS A 221 32.12 19.53 5.37
CA LYS A 221 31.24 18.38 5.57
C LYS A 221 30.68 18.42 6.98
N TYR A 222 29.35 18.29 7.07
CA TYR A 222 28.62 18.30 8.33
C TYR A 222 27.81 17.01 8.51
N GLU A 223 27.83 16.42 9.71
CA GLU A 223 27.13 15.18 10.02
C GLU A 223 25.87 15.44 10.86
N ILE A 224 24.77 14.78 10.46
CA ILE A 224 23.52 14.71 11.21
C ILE A 224 23.17 13.25 11.40
N GLN A 225 22.87 12.86 12.63
CA GLN A 225 22.57 11.48 12.98
C GLN A 225 21.06 11.29 13.15
N LEU A 226 20.51 10.33 12.43
CA LEU A 226 19.13 9.88 12.58
C LEU A 226 19.15 8.54 13.33
N MET A 227 18.82 8.58 14.61
CA MET A 227 18.73 7.40 15.47
C MET A 227 17.35 6.77 15.30
N PHE A 228 17.33 5.45 15.24
CA PHE A 228 16.14 4.63 15.05
C PHE A 228 16.07 3.54 16.11
N HIS A 229 14.92 3.42 16.75
CA HIS A 229 14.59 2.31 17.64
C HIS A 229 13.09 1.99 17.56
N ALA A 230 12.75 0.73 17.29
CA ALA A 230 11.38 0.24 17.28
C ALA A 230 11.32 -1.24 17.63
N SER A 231 10.26 -1.67 18.33
CA SER A 231 10.03 -3.07 18.74
C SER A 231 9.31 -3.93 17.69
N LEU A 232 8.68 -3.33 16.68
CA LEU A 232 7.79 -4.05 15.76
C LEU A 232 8.46 -4.29 14.40
N VAL A 233 8.23 -5.48 13.84
CA VAL A 233 8.61 -5.85 12.47
C VAL A 233 7.74 -5.05 11.50
N SER A 234 8.34 -4.07 10.82
CA SER A 234 7.61 -3.16 9.94
C SER A 234 8.55 -2.32 9.06
N PHE A 235 7.94 -1.51 8.21
CA PHE A 235 8.58 -0.47 7.42
C PHE A 235 8.38 0.90 8.09
N TYR A 236 9.48 1.61 8.32
CA TYR A 236 9.52 2.90 8.98
C TYR A 236 10.07 3.97 8.03
N PRO A 237 9.21 4.75 7.37
CA PRO A 237 9.63 5.81 6.48
C PRO A 237 9.93 7.10 7.26
N ALA A 238 11.10 7.67 7.04
CA ALA A 238 11.50 9.00 7.51
C ALA A 238 11.80 9.90 6.31
N THR A 239 11.01 10.96 6.14
CA THR A 239 11.29 11.98 5.11
C THR A 239 11.98 13.16 5.77
N MET A 240 13.23 13.40 5.42
CA MET A 240 14.01 14.51 5.95
C MET A 240 14.06 15.66 4.95
N ALA A 241 13.83 16.87 5.43
CA ALA A 241 14.01 18.09 4.66
C ALA A 241 15.10 18.95 5.29
N PHE A 242 15.97 19.48 4.45
CA PHE A 242 17.09 20.35 4.80
C PHE A 242 16.91 21.68 4.08
N GLU A 243 17.09 22.79 4.79
CA GLU A 243 16.91 24.15 4.32
C GLU A 243 18.26 24.87 4.32
N PHE A 244 18.52 25.55 3.21
CA PHE A 244 19.75 26.28 2.97
C PHE A 244 19.47 27.68 2.45
N LYS A 245 20.39 28.61 2.70
CA LYS A 245 20.38 29.93 2.11
C LYS A 245 21.75 30.26 1.52
N PRO A 246 21.81 30.91 0.34
CA PRO A 246 23.06 31.46 -0.19
C PRO A 246 23.64 32.59 0.68
N ASP A 247 22.77 33.33 1.35
CA ASP A 247 23.13 34.47 2.19
C ASP A 247 22.12 34.61 3.35
N LEU A 248 22.55 35.15 4.48
CA LEU A 248 21.71 35.41 5.65
C LEU A 248 20.86 36.68 5.50
N LEU A 249 21.04 37.46 4.43
CA LEU A 249 20.19 38.60 4.12
C LEU A 249 18.69 38.19 4.08
N PRO A 250 17.77 39.03 4.60
CA PRO A 250 16.33 38.73 4.61
C PRO A 250 15.73 38.54 3.22
N SER A 251 16.31 39.17 2.19
CA SER A 251 15.93 39.05 0.78
C SER A 251 16.38 37.72 0.13
N SER A 252 17.28 36.98 0.78
CA SER A 252 17.83 35.75 0.24
C SER A 252 16.81 34.60 0.31
N VAL A 253 16.54 34.01 -0.86
CA VAL A 253 15.56 32.95 -1.01
C VAL A 253 16.16 31.62 -0.54
N ALA A 254 15.49 30.98 0.42
CA ALA A 254 15.89 29.64 0.88
C ALA A 254 15.54 28.57 -0.16
N PHE A 255 16.38 27.55 -0.24
CA PHE A 255 16.10 26.34 -1.02
C PHE A 255 16.14 25.10 -0.12
N HIS A 256 15.45 24.03 -0.56
CA HIS A 256 15.34 22.80 0.19
C HIS A 256 15.84 21.60 -0.60
N ILE A 257 16.49 20.69 0.12
CA ILE A 257 16.86 19.35 -0.35
C ILE A 257 16.18 18.33 0.57
N VAL A 258 15.58 17.30 -0.02
CA VAL A 258 14.81 16.28 0.67
C VAL A 258 15.46 14.91 0.46
N ARG A 259 15.51 14.12 1.53
CA ARG A 259 15.97 12.73 1.51
C ARG A 259 14.93 11.81 2.14
N TYR A 260 14.67 10.70 1.47
CA TYR A 260 13.89 9.61 2.03
C TYR A 260 14.83 8.64 2.70
N VAL A 261 14.58 8.36 3.96
CA VAL A 261 15.19 7.28 4.72
C VAL A 261 14.11 6.23 4.95
N GLN A 262 14.44 4.98 4.71
CA GLN A 262 13.57 3.85 4.90
C GLN A 262 14.27 2.83 5.78
N VAL A 263 13.76 2.63 6.99
CA VAL A 263 14.24 1.57 7.88
C VAL A 263 13.26 0.41 7.82
N GLN A 264 13.74 -0.78 7.46
CA GLN A 264 12.97 -2.02 7.46
C GLN A 264 13.45 -2.88 8.62
N ARG A 265 12.57 -3.13 9.58
CA ARG A 265 12.80 -4.15 10.60
C ARG A 265 12.22 -5.47 10.13
N ILE A 266 13.05 -6.50 10.02
CA ILE A 266 12.68 -7.84 9.53
C ILE A 266 13.26 -8.90 10.47
N THR A 267 12.56 -10.01 10.68
CA THR A 267 13.13 -11.14 11.44
C THR A 267 14.02 -12.00 10.55
N SER A 268 14.86 -12.86 11.14
CA SER A 268 15.66 -13.83 10.40
C SER A 268 14.77 -14.76 9.55
N LEU A 269 13.65 -15.24 10.11
CA LEU A 269 12.62 -15.96 9.36
C LEU A 269 12.02 -15.12 8.22
N GLY A 270 11.77 -13.83 8.45
CA GLY A 270 11.28 -12.93 7.40
C GLY A 270 12.26 -12.77 6.24
N LYS A 271 13.57 -12.82 6.50
CA LYS A 271 14.61 -12.83 5.46
C LYS A 271 14.63 -14.13 4.69
N GLU A 272 14.50 -15.28 5.36
CA GLU A 272 14.42 -16.59 4.71
C GLU A 272 13.18 -16.72 3.82
N LEU A 273 12.05 -16.15 4.25
CA LEU A 273 10.78 -16.13 3.51
C LEU A 273 10.69 -14.95 2.51
N ALA A 274 11.76 -14.18 2.32
CA ALA A 274 11.74 -13.05 1.42
C ALA A 274 11.55 -13.53 -0.04
N PRO A 275 10.86 -12.74 -0.89
CA PRO A 275 10.72 -13.08 -2.30
C PRO A 275 12.09 -13.23 -2.98
N VAL A 276 12.35 -14.40 -3.56
CA VAL A 276 13.57 -14.67 -4.35
C VAL A 276 13.59 -13.94 -5.70
N ALA A 277 12.43 -13.46 -6.15
CA ALA A 277 12.28 -12.68 -7.38
C ALA A 277 11.08 -11.73 -7.28
N PRO A 278 11.07 -10.61 -8.05
CA PRO A 278 9.92 -9.73 -8.14
C PRO A 278 8.65 -10.48 -8.57
N TYR A 279 7.51 -10.15 -7.94
CA TYR A 279 6.23 -10.73 -8.31
C TYR A 279 5.88 -10.35 -9.75
N LYS A 280 5.55 -11.36 -10.57
CA LYS A 280 5.03 -11.18 -11.93
C LYS A 280 3.53 -11.40 -11.91
N VAL A 281 2.78 -10.40 -12.37
CA VAL A 281 1.31 -10.49 -12.49
C VAL A 281 0.99 -11.43 -13.66
N PHE A 282 0.16 -12.44 -13.41
CA PHE A 282 -0.34 -13.34 -14.46
C PHE A 282 -1.62 -12.77 -15.05
N SER A 283 -1.52 -12.23 -16.27
CA SER A 283 -2.66 -11.62 -16.95
C SER A 283 -3.56 -12.70 -17.58
N ILE A 284 -4.88 -12.56 -17.45
CA ILE A 284 -5.89 -13.36 -18.19
C ILE A 284 -5.49 -13.49 -19.66
N SER A 285 -5.42 -14.69 -20.21
CA SER A 285 -5.19 -14.94 -21.64
C SER A 285 -6.42 -15.60 -22.24
N ALA A 286 -6.71 -15.33 -23.51
CA ALA A 286 -7.70 -16.09 -24.26
C ALA A 286 -7.34 -17.58 -24.18
N LEU A 287 -8.21 -18.37 -23.55
CA LEU A 287 -7.95 -19.80 -23.41
C LEU A 287 -8.07 -20.47 -24.80
N PRO A 288 -7.05 -21.24 -25.24
CA PRO A 288 -7.20 -22.05 -26.43
C PRO A 288 -8.27 -23.12 -26.19
N ALA A 289 -8.95 -23.53 -27.26
CA ALA A 289 -9.86 -24.66 -27.23
C ALA A 289 -9.09 -25.90 -26.74
N SER A 290 -9.65 -26.63 -25.77
CA SER A 290 -9.05 -27.89 -25.35
C SER A 290 -9.28 -28.93 -26.44
N ASP A 291 -8.21 -29.60 -26.86
CA ASP A 291 -8.33 -30.76 -27.73
C ASP A 291 -9.20 -31.84 -27.07
N GLU A 292 -10.05 -32.48 -27.87
CA GLU A 292 -10.85 -33.61 -27.43
C GLU A 292 -9.91 -34.77 -27.10
N CYS A 293 -9.91 -35.17 -25.83
CA CYS A 293 -9.04 -36.21 -25.31
C CYS A 293 -9.89 -37.20 -24.52
N LEU A 294 -9.62 -38.50 -24.66
CA LEU A 294 -10.32 -39.53 -23.91
C LEU A 294 -9.96 -39.39 -22.43
N VAL A 295 -10.97 -39.14 -21.57
CA VAL A 295 -10.77 -39.06 -20.12
C VAL A 295 -11.28 -40.34 -19.46
N ILE A 296 -10.37 -41.12 -18.90
CA ILE A 296 -10.69 -42.31 -18.09
C ILE A 296 -11.01 -41.86 -16.66
N ASP A 297 -12.21 -42.15 -16.18
CA ASP A 297 -12.68 -41.72 -14.86
C ASP A 297 -12.12 -42.62 -13.74
N GLY A 298 -11.69 -42.01 -12.63
CA GLY A 298 -11.11 -42.70 -11.48
C GLY A 298 -12.11 -43.06 -10.38
N GLN A 299 -11.58 -43.63 -9.30
CA GLN A 299 -12.38 -44.01 -8.12
C GLN A 299 -12.57 -42.82 -7.17
N ARG A 300 -13.82 -42.49 -6.84
CA ARG A 300 -14.15 -41.46 -5.84
C ARG A 300 -13.89 -41.95 -4.41
N PRO A 301 -13.56 -41.03 -3.47
CA PRO A 301 -13.43 -41.38 -2.06
C PRO A 301 -14.74 -41.86 -1.45
N GLU A 302 -14.65 -42.86 -0.59
CA GLU A 302 -15.78 -43.40 0.18
C GLU A 302 -16.32 -42.33 1.15
N GLY A 303 -17.65 -42.23 1.29
CA GLY A 303 -18.29 -41.31 2.24
C GLY A 303 -18.56 -39.89 1.73
N GLN A 304 -18.42 -39.60 0.43
CA GLN A 304 -18.99 -38.36 -0.15
C GLN A 304 -20.53 -38.29 -0.05
N SER A 305 -21.19 -39.42 0.22
CA SER A 305 -22.62 -39.54 0.48
C SER A 305 -23.06 -39.01 1.86
N VAL A 306 -22.14 -38.62 2.74
CA VAL A 306 -22.47 -38.14 4.10
C VAL A 306 -22.98 -36.69 4.09
N MET A 307 -22.84 -35.97 2.97
CA MET A 307 -23.56 -34.71 2.77
C MET A 307 -25.04 -35.01 2.47
N HIS A 308 -25.85 -35.11 3.53
CA HIS A 308 -27.31 -35.30 3.46
C HIS A 308 -28.08 -34.07 2.91
N LEU A 309 -27.37 -33.04 2.45
CA LEU A 309 -27.96 -31.89 1.77
C LEU A 309 -28.50 -32.34 0.41
N LYS A 310 -29.81 -32.54 0.33
CA LYS A 310 -30.50 -32.73 -0.94
C LYS A 310 -30.39 -31.43 -1.74
N MET A 311 -29.61 -31.47 -2.81
CA MET A 311 -29.60 -30.40 -3.81
C MET A 311 -30.99 -30.38 -4.45
N ALA A 312 -31.85 -29.47 -3.99
CA ALA A 312 -33.24 -29.38 -4.45
C ALA A 312 -33.34 -28.91 -5.92
N THR A 313 -32.29 -28.26 -6.41
CA THR A 313 -32.22 -27.70 -7.76
C THR A 313 -30.89 -28.05 -8.40
N ASP A 314 -30.95 -28.76 -9.52
CA ASP A 314 -29.79 -28.95 -10.38
C ASP A 314 -29.46 -27.62 -11.09
N LEU A 315 -28.31 -27.05 -10.75
CA LEU A 315 -27.79 -25.88 -11.47
C LEU A 315 -27.33 -26.29 -12.87
N LYS A 316 -27.70 -25.50 -13.87
CA LYS A 316 -27.21 -25.70 -15.24
C LYS A 316 -25.71 -25.42 -15.30
N ILE A 317 -25.05 -25.95 -16.33
CA ILE A 317 -23.66 -25.62 -16.62
C ILE A 317 -23.62 -24.26 -17.32
N TYR A 318 -23.17 -23.22 -16.63
CA TYR A 318 -23.02 -21.87 -17.17
C TYR A 318 -21.64 -21.71 -17.79
N LYS A 319 -21.51 -22.06 -19.07
CA LYS A 319 -20.23 -21.91 -19.79
C LYS A 319 -19.92 -20.44 -20.05
N VAL A 320 -18.64 -20.08 -19.92
CA VAL A 320 -18.16 -18.75 -20.31
C VAL A 320 -18.38 -18.54 -21.82
N PRO A 321 -19.02 -17.43 -22.23
CA PRO A 321 -19.28 -17.17 -23.65
C PRO A 321 -18.00 -16.99 -24.48
N GLN A 322 -18.01 -17.47 -25.72
CA GLN A 322 -16.85 -17.41 -26.62
C GLN A 322 -16.38 -15.98 -26.93
N PHE A 323 -17.30 -14.99 -26.93
CA PHE A 323 -16.95 -13.59 -27.15
C PHE A 323 -16.02 -13.01 -26.08
N MET A 324 -15.90 -13.66 -24.92
CA MET A 324 -15.05 -13.18 -23.82
C MET A 324 -13.58 -13.12 -24.21
N ASN A 325 -13.09 -14.07 -25.04
CA ASN A 325 -11.74 -14.04 -25.56
C ASN A 325 -11.48 -12.76 -26.37
N GLN A 326 -12.42 -12.40 -27.27
CA GLN A 326 -12.34 -11.19 -28.08
C GLN A 326 -12.38 -9.91 -27.23
N LEU A 327 -13.20 -9.91 -26.16
CA LEU A 327 -13.26 -8.81 -25.20
C LEU A 327 -11.94 -8.64 -24.43
N ILE A 328 -11.34 -9.73 -23.97
CA ILE A 328 -10.04 -9.71 -23.26
C ILE A 328 -8.94 -9.17 -24.18
N ASP A 329 -8.90 -9.61 -25.43
CA ASP A 329 -7.93 -9.14 -26.42
C ASP A 329 -8.08 -7.63 -26.67
N LEU A 330 -9.32 -7.12 -26.79
CA LEU A 330 -9.60 -5.70 -26.95
C LEU A 330 -9.18 -4.86 -25.73
N LEU A 331 -9.39 -5.38 -24.51
CA LEU A 331 -9.02 -4.68 -23.27
C LEU A 331 -7.50 -4.56 -23.13
N LYS A 332 -6.74 -5.57 -23.59
CA LYS A 332 -5.28 -5.54 -23.59
C LYS A 332 -4.68 -4.73 -24.73
N CYS A 333 -5.32 -4.76 -25.89
CA CYS A 333 -4.81 -4.17 -27.12
C CYS A 333 -5.88 -3.26 -27.75
N PRO A 334 -5.93 -1.96 -27.37
CA PRO A 334 -6.98 -1.03 -27.79
C PRO A 334 -7.04 -0.76 -29.31
N GLY A 335 -6.03 -1.18 -30.08
CA GLY A 335 -5.93 -0.95 -31.53
C GLY A 335 -6.58 -2.01 -32.43
N LEU A 336 -7.13 -3.11 -31.87
CA LEU A 336 -7.78 -4.15 -32.67
C LEU A 336 -9.17 -3.71 -33.18
N LYS A 337 -9.40 -3.88 -34.49
CA LYS A 337 -10.73 -3.73 -35.08
C LYS A 337 -11.61 -4.91 -34.65
N MET A 338 -12.64 -4.63 -33.86
CA MET A 338 -13.59 -5.63 -33.36
C MET A 338 -15.03 -5.26 -33.73
N ASP A 339 -15.95 -6.18 -33.49
CA ASP A 339 -17.38 -6.00 -33.73
C ASP A 339 -18.00 -4.96 -32.79
N GLN A 340 -19.19 -4.45 -33.15
CA GLN A 340 -19.89 -3.45 -32.36
C GLN A 340 -20.25 -3.98 -30.96
N GLY A 341 -20.65 -5.25 -30.84
CA GLY A 341 -21.04 -5.84 -29.57
C GLY A 341 -19.89 -5.91 -28.56
N THR A 342 -18.67 -6.19 -29.01
CA THR A 342 -17.48 -6.17 -28.13
C THR A 342 -17.11 -4.75 -27.70
N ARG A 343 -17.30 -3.74 -28.56
CA ARG A 343 -17.15 -2.32 -28.17
C ARG A 343 -18.17 -1.89 -27.12
N ASP A 344 -19.43 -2.28 -27.29
CA ASP A 344 -20.49 -1.93 -26.35
C ASP A 344 -20.24 -2.54 -24.97
N ARG A 345 -19.74 -3.79 -24.92
CA ARG A 345 -19.32 -4.45 -23.68
C ARG A 345 -18.15 -3.75 -23.01
N LYS A 346 -17.17 -3.26 -23.77
CA LYS A 346 -16.08 -2.45 -23.24
C LYS A 346 -16.61 -1.14 -22.64
N ALA A 347 -17.49 -0.44 -23.36
CA ALA A 347 -18.12 0.79 -22.87
C ALA A 347 -18.95 0.53 -21.58
N LEU A 348 -19.62 -0.61 -21.49
CA LEU A 348 -20.34 -1.05 -20.29
C LEU A 348 -19.41 -1.25 -19.08
N LEU A 349 -18.19 -1.78 -19.30
CA LEU A 349 -17.19 -1.94 -18.25
C LEU A 349 -16.53 -0.61 -17.84
N GLU A 350 -16.36 0.33 -18.77
CA GLU A 350 -15.73 1.64 -18.53
C GLU A 350 -16.71 2.69 -17.97
N GLY A 351 -18.01 2.53 -18.24
CA GLY A 351 -19.05 3.45 -17.82
C GLY A 351 -19.29 3.49 -16.30
N PRO A 352 -20.02 4.50 -15.79
CA PRO A 352 -20.46 4.53 -14.40
C PRO A 352 -21.45 3.39 -14.11
N LEU A 353 -21.41 2.82 -12.90
CA LEU A 353 -22.37 1.81 -12.48
C LEU A 353 -23.73 2.46 -12.19
N THR A 354 -24.78 1.99 -12.85
CA THR A 354 -26.17 2.39 -12.63
C THR A 354 -27.03 1.15 -12.37
N MET A 355 -28.28 1.33 -11.94
CA MET A 355 -29.17 0.18 -11.71
C MET A 355 -29.55 -0.52 -13.00
N GLU A 356 -29.66 0.23 -14.10
CA GLU A 356 -30.01 -0.30 -15.42
C GLU A 356 -28.88 -1.16 -15.99
N ASN A 357 -27.62 -0.82 -15.71
CA ASN A 357 -26.46 -1.53 -16.25
C ASN A 357 -25.83 -2.52 -15.26
N TYR A 358 -26.39 -2.65 -14.05
CA TYR A 358 -25.86 -3.48 -12.98
C TYR A 358 -25.72 -4.95 -13.38
N CYS A 359 -26.82 -5.55 -13.85
CA CYS A 359 -26.85 -6.98 -14.17
C CYS A 359 -25.86 -7.33 -15.28
N ASP A 360 -25.89 -6.60 -16.39
CA ASP A 360 -25.03 -6.88 -17.55
C ASP A 360 -23.54 -6.67 -17.21
N ARG A 361 -23.23 -5.60 -16.46
CA ARG A 361 -21.84 -5.33 -16.08
C ARG A 361 -21.31 -6.40 -15.13
N PHE A 362 -22.05 -6.76 -14.09
CA PHE A 362 -21.63 -7.80 -13.15
C PHE A 362 -21.57 -9.17 -13.80
N GLN A 363 -22.46 -9.47 -14.75
CA GLN A 363 -22.37 -10.70 -15.54
C GLN A 363 -21.06 -10.76 -16.34
N LEU A 364 -20.64 -9.66 -16.99
CA LEU A 364 -19.34 -9.60 -17.67
C LEU A 364 -18.17 -9.73 -16.69
N LEU A 365 -18.23 -9.05 -15.53
CA LEU A 365 -17.20 -9.14 -14.50
C LEU A 365 -17.07 -10.56 -13.95
N LEU A 366 -18.18 -11.27 -13.74
CA LEU A 366 -18.17 -12.67 -13.31
C LEU A 366 -17.51 -13.57 -14.36
N TYR A 367 -17.77 -13.35 -15.65
CA TYR A 367 -17.07 -14.10 -16.69
C TYR A 367 -15.56 -13.79 -16.75
N LEU A 368 -15.16 -12.53 -16.51
CA LEU A 368 -13.74 -12.17 -16.44
C LEU A 368 -13.06 -12.83 -15.22
N GLU A 369 -13.73 -12.83 -14.07
CA GLU A 369 -13.24 -13.49 -12.85
C GLU A 369 -13.09 -15.00 -13.05
N GLU A 370 -14.10 -15.65 -13.64
CA GLU A 370 -14.03 -17.08 -13.97
C GLU A 370 -12.85 -17.40 -14.89
N GLN A 371 -12.57 -16.54 -15.89
CA GLN A 371 -11.40 -16.69 -16.77
C GLN A 371 -10.07 -16.47 -16.03
N GLN A 372 -9.97 -15.47 -15.15
CA GLN A 372 -8.78 -15.26 -14.33
C GLN A 372 -8.55 -16.46 -13.39
N MET A 373 -9.59 -16.95 -12.72
CA MET A 373 -9.54 -18.13 -11.87
C MET A 373 -9.03 -19.36 -12.64
N LEU A 374 -9.47 -19.56 -13.88
CA LEU A 374 -8.98 -20.64 -14.74
C LEU A 374 -7.50 -20.49 -15.11
N VAL A 375 -7.00 -19.27 -15.29
CA VAL A 375 -5.56 -19.01 -15.50
C VAL A 375 -4.78 -19.27 -14.22
N ASP A 376 -5.29 -18.80 -13.09
CA ASP A 376 -4.65 -18.93 -11.78
C ASP A 376 -4.52 -20.38 -11.34
N ILE A 377 -5.56 -21.21 -11.56
CA ILE A 377 -5.49 -22.64 -11.23
C ILE A 377 -4.55 -23.39 -12.17
N LYS A 378 -4.49 -23.01 -13.46
CA LYS A 378 -3.59 -23.60 -14.44
C LYS A 378 -2.11 -23.34 -14.15
N ARG A 379 -1.78 -22.33 -13.33
CA ARG A 379 -0.41 -22.10 -12.84
C ARG A 379 0.17 -23.34 -12.14
N TYR A 380 -0.68 -24.12 -11.49
CA TYR A 380 -0.29 -25.33 -10.77
C TYR A 380 -0.26 -26.58 -11.67
N ASN A 381 -0.57 -26.46 -12.96
CA ASN A 381 -0.37 -27.55 -13.90
C ASN A 381 1.11 -27.89 -13.97
N ILE A 382 1.42 -29.16 -14.15
CA ILE A 382 2.76 -29.65 -14.45
C ILE A 382 2.68 -30.21 -15.88
N PRO A 383 3.57 -29.82 -16.81
CA PRO A 383 4.82 -29.06 -16.63
C PRO A 383 4.62 -27.57 -16.28
N ASN A 384 5.50 -27.04 -15.42
CA ASN A 384 5.63 -25.61 -15.11
C ASN A 384 7.10 -25.22 -14.87
N SER A 385 7.35 -24.05 -14.26
CA SER A 385 8.70 -23.58 -13.91
C SER A 385 9.46 -24.51 -12.97
N ASP A 386 8.75 -25.34 -12.19
CA ASP A 386 9.32 -26.13 -11.11
C ASP A 386 9.68 -27.55 -11.57
N GLY A 387 9.12 -28.01 -12.70
CA GLY A 387 9.44 -29.30 -13.27
C GLY A 387 8.63 -29.64 -14.53
N GLU A 388 9.20 -30.53 -15.36
CA GLU A 388 8.56 -31.00 -16.59
C GLU A 388 7.55 -32.13 -16.32
N TYR A 389 7.84 -32.97 -15.32
CA TYR A 389 7.01 -34.11 -14.94
C TYR A 389 6.90 -34.21 -13.42
N ALA A 390 5.84 -34.87 -12.94
CA ALA A 390 5.66 -35.14 -11.52
C ALA A 390 5.62 -36.65 -11.26
N PRO A 391 6.56 -37.19 -10.46
CA PRO A 391 6.51 -38.59 -10.08
C PRO A 391 5.36 -38.85 -9.11
N MET A 392 4.70 -39.99 -9.29
CA MET A 392 3.69 -40.49 -8.35
C MET A 392 4.13 -41.83 -7.78
N TYR A 393 3.84 -42.04 -6.50
CA TYR A 393 4.24 -43.24 -5.78
C TYR A 393 3.00 -43.96 -5.25
N ARG A 394 3.04 -45.29 -5.13
CA ARG A 394 1.95 -46.01 -4.47
C ARG A 394 1.91 -45.67 -2.98
N ASP A 395 0.71 -45.41 -2.47
CA ASP A 395 0.53 -45.18 -1.04
C ASP A 395 0.87 -46.45 -0.24
N LYS A 396 1.49 -46.26 0.93
CA LYS A 396 1.96 -47.37 1.78
C LYS A 396 0.81 -48.06 2.51
N ALA A 397 -0.26 -47.33 2.82
CA ALA A 397 -1.41 -47.83 3.57
C ALA A 397 -2.51 -48.36 2.63
N ASP A 398 -2.89 -47.61 1.60
CA ASP A 398 -3.86 -48.03 0.58
C ASP A 398 -3.20 -48.14 -0.80
N LYS A 399 -2.85 -49.37 -1.20
CA LYS A 399 -2.18 -49.67 -2.47
C LYS A 399 -2.99 -49.29 -3.71
N ARG A 400 -4.28 -48.94 -3.58
CA ARG A 400 -5.14 -48.45 -4.67
C ARG A 400 -4.88 -46.99 -5.00
N LEU A 401 -4.23 -46.25 -4.10
CA LEU A 401 -3.99 -44.81 -4.23
C LEU A 401 -2.57 -44.52 -4.70
N LEU A 402 -2.45 -43.42 -5.47
CA LEU A 402 -1.18 -42.84 -5.85
C LEU A 402 -0.97 -41.50 -5.12
N VAL A 403 0.22 -41.29 -4.59
CA VAL A 403 0.63 -40.08 -3.88
C VAL A 403 1.38 -39.19 -4.87
N LEU A 404 0.88 -37.97 -5.05
CA LEU A 404 1.51 -36.91 -5.83
C LEU A 404 2.05 -35.85 -4.86
N LYS A 405 3.34 -35.52 -4.97
CA LYS A 405 3.91 -34.40 -4.23
C LYS A 405 3.48 -33.09 -4.87
N VAL A 406 2.84 -32.21 -4.11
CA VAL A 406 2.41 -30.89 -4.55
C VAL A 406 2.82 -29.88 -3.47
N PRO A 407 3.98 -29.22 -3.62
CA PRO A 407 4.42 -28.18 -2.70
C PRO A 407 3.38 -27.06 -2.56
N GLY A 408 3.23 -26.50 -1.37
CA GLY A 408 2.32 -25.38 -1.10
C GLY A 408 0.86 -25.74 -0.83
N VAL A 409 0.48 -27.02 -0.91
CA VAL A 409 -0.91 -27.46 -0.63
C VAL A 409 -1.34 -27.18 0.82
N ALA A 410 -0.45 -27.35 1.82
CA ALA A 410 -0.75 -26.95 3.20
C ALA A 410 -1.09 -25.46 3.37
N GLU A 411 -0.61 -24.60 2.46
CA GLU A 411 -0.88 -23.16 2.47
C GLU A 411 -2.13 -22.79 1.64
N ASN A 412 -2.88 -23.80 1.18
CA ASN A 412 -3.98 -23.70 0.21
C ASN A 412 -3.54 -23.15 -1.15
N ARG A 413 -2.34 -23.52 -1.62
CA ARG A 413 -1.74 -23.08 -2.88
C ARG A 413 -1.07 -24.26 -3.63
N PRO A 414 -1.83 -25.09 -4.37
CA PRO A 414 -3.24 -24.91 -4.73
C PRO A 414 -4.21 -25.30 -3.62
N SER A 415 -5.40 -24.67 -3.60
CA SER A 415 -6.51 -25.02 -2.71
C SER A 415 -7.17 -26.30 -3.21
N VAL A 416 -6.70 -27.45 -2.74
CA VAL A 416 -7.20 -28.77 -3.10
C VAL A 416 -7.92 -29.37 -1.91
N LEU A 417 -9.13 -29.89 -2.13
CA LEU A 417 -9.94 -30.55 -1.13
C LEU A 417 -10.18 -32.02 -1.49
N ARG A 418 -10.49 -32.81 -0.46
CA ARG A 418 -10.95 -34.18 -0.64
C ARG A 418 -12.19 -34.20 -1.54
N GLY A 419 -12.12 -34.94 -2.63
CA GLY A 419 -13.17 -35.04 -3.64
C GLY A 419 -12.92 -34.26 -4.92
N ASP A 420 -11.95 -33.35 -4.92
CA ASP A 420 -11.56 -32.62 -6.10
C ASP A 420 -10.98 -33.55 -7.17
N LYS A 421 -10.93 -33.02 -8.40
CA LYS A 421 -10.59 -33.77 -9.61
C LYS A 421 -9.28 -33.24 -10.16
N THR A 422 -8.35 -34.13 -10.45
CA THR A 422 -7.10 -33.84 -11.15
C THR A 422 -7.06 -34.59 -12.46
N LEU A 423 -6.48 -33.99 -13.49
CA LEU A 423 -6.28 -34.65 -14.79
C LEU A 423 -4.79 -34.94 -14.96
N VAL A 424 -4.47 -36.20 -15.27
CA VAL A 424 -3.10 -36.68 -15.35
C VAL A 424 -2.89 -37.35 -16.71
N CYS A 425 -1.75 -37.04 -17.35
CA CYS A 425 -1.31 -37.70 -18.56
C CYS A 425 -0.05 -38.51 -18.23
N PRO A 426 -0.07 -39.84 -18.36
CA PRO A 426 1.13 -40.65 -18.21
C PRO A 426 2.17 -40.27 -19.27
N GLU A 427 3.44 -40.27 -18.88
CA GLU A 427 4.54 -40.03 -19.81
C GLU A 427 4.51 -41.04 -20.98
N GLY A 428 4.73 -40.56 -22.20
CA GLY A 428 4.72 -41.38 -23.41
C GLY A 428 3.34 -41.75 -23.97
N LYS A 429 2.23 -41.53 -23.23
CA LYS A 429 0.86 -41.77 -23.72
C LYS A 429 0.16 -40.47 -24.11
N ARG A 430 0.20 -40.12 -25.40
CA ARG A 430 -0.54 -38.99 -25.95
C ARG A 430 -1.98 -39.40 -26.27
N GLY A 431 -2.95 -38.53 -25.94
CA GLY A 431 -4.37 -38.71 -26.31
C GLY A 431 -5.28 -39.33 -25.24
N VAL A 432 -4.75 -39.76 -24.10
CA VAL A 432 -5.55 -40.25 -22.95
C VAL A 432 -5.20 -39.48 -21.68
N LYS A 433 -6.22 -38.97 -21.01
CA LYS A 433 -6.15 -38.34 -19.68
C LYS A 433 -6.81 -39.25 -18.65
N TYR A 434 -6.24 -39.33 -17.47
CA TYR A 434 -6.81 -40.05 -16.34
C TYR A 434 -7.32 -39.03 -15.32
N ARG A 435 -8.58 -39.17 -14.91
CA ARG A 435 -9.16 -38.35 -13.85
C ARG A 435 -8.88 -39.00 -12.51
N GLY A 436 -8.00 -38.40 -11.73
CA GLY A 436 -7.74 -38.78 -10.34
C GLY A 436 -8.65 -38.00 -9.40
N TYR A 437 -9.29 -38.69 -8.46
CA TYR A 437 -10.04 -38.03 -7.40
C TYR A 437 -9.16 -37.91 -6.15
N VAL A 438 -9.25 -36.78 -5.45
CA VAL A 438 -8.49 -36.56 -4.21
C VAL A 438 -9.15 -37.32 -3.07
N HIS A 439 -8.44 -38.28 -2.47
CA HIS A 439 -8.91 -39.05 -1.31
C HIS A 439 -8.45 -38.44 0.01
N ALA A 440 -7.26 -37.87 0.04
CA ALA A 440 -6.70 -37.19 1.20
C ALA A 440 -5.73 -36.09 0.76
N VAL A 441 -5.64 -35.05 1.58
CA VAL A 441 -4.72 -33.93 1.42
C VAL A 441 -3.79 -33.95 2.64
N GLU A 442 -2.49 -34.09 2.39
CA GLU A 442 -1.43 -34.06 3.40
C GLU A 442 -0.63 -32.75 3.26
N GLN A 443 0.38 -32.55 4.11
CA GLN A 443 1.13 -31.29 4.20
C GLN A 443 1.76 -30.85 2.86
N GLU A 444 2.38 -31.78 2.14
CA GLU A 444 3.00 -31.50 0.82
C GLU A 444 2.56 -32.50 -0.25
N SER A 445 1.50 -33.26 -0.01
CA SER A 445 1.12 -34.38 -0.87
C SER A 445 -0.39 -34.52 -0.98
N VAL A 446 -0.85 -35.06 -2.11
CA VAL A 446 -2.24 -35.45 -2.31
C VAL A 446 -2.32 -36.92 -2.69
N LYS A 447 -3.30 -37.62 -2.11
CA LYS A 447 -3.58 -39.02 -2.46
C LYS A 447 -4.69 -39.06 -3.49
N LEU A 448 -4.42 -39.68 -4.62
CA LEU A 448 -5.28 -39.73 -5.78
C LEU A 448 -5.76 -41.16 -6.05
N GLY A 449 -7.07 -41.31 -6.21
CA GLY A 449 -7.70 -42.55 -6.66
C GLY A 449 -7.94 -42.50 -8.16
N PHE A 450 -7.32 -43.43 -8.89
CA PHE A 450 -7.49 -43.59 -10.33
C PHE A 450 -8.35 -44.81 -10.64
N SER A 451 -8.60 -45.05 -11.94
CA SER A 451 -9.20 -46.30 -12.39
C SER A 451 -8.21 -47.45 -12.19
N SER A 452 -8.71 -48.68 -12.01
CA SER A 452 -7.88 -49.88 -11.98
C SER A 452 -7.37 -50.32 -13.37
N LYS A 453 -7.77 -49.59 -14.43
CA LYS A 453 -7.43 -49.84 -15.84
C LYS A 453 -6.19 -49.07 -16.29
#